data_AF-A0A7S3YRT7-F1
#
_entry.id   AF-A0A7S3YRT7-F1
#
_cell.length_a   1.000
_cell.length_b   1.000
_cell.length_c   1.000
_cell.angle_alpha   90.00
_cell.angle_beta   90.00
_cell.angle_gamma   90.00
#
_symmetry.space_group_name_H-M   'P 1'
#
loop_
_entity.id
_entity.type
_entity.pdbx_description
1 polymer ?
#
loop_
_entity_poly.entity_id
_entity_poly.type
_entity_poly.pdbx_seq_one_letter_code
_entity_poly.pdbx_strand_id
1 'polypeptide(L)'
;HSLVRSRMGKKGRKRKGVIEIGDAAAKKLKKDLLINGPAVVCARVQKEQGLQIGDFEPMLDFLDVLGASRAAIFEQMMTKVREKLIREIKTADEEQAKKIFKSALPYVSCYELKPVVHEALKRMGGTVPAEVIAKFTEKYRDLEHHLPPQARRQIWEENDECGVRRLNLLITRYVQQHATSHDGKKSKKGPSSAADPLIEISETIGGSFKLYKKALELMRSGYAHTFDPVFCRLRLDLMISLTYQAQGDKVYKKDPCSQLATIVEASFKNNQISATSVKSIAKLIASVPANHPALGDVAMCLSHPDLKLLLEKEVVKLLGSLVEKKAIPRTFQRIKDLDKVLVVLYKAKHTMQNQDFAKPKVEETALQVFYTAVASMIASKLLGESPEIVQKHSKQLKNALKQSIIAREMTLPFIARAARQGDVNGIRLLLTALGRHEVSTIHFANHFVDTLSRWRKRAPEKLDLVKKEVLKWASRCGFDGFDEKVAQLFR
;
A
#
# COMPACT_ATOMS: atom_id res chain seq x y z
N HIS A 1 -21.99 37.89 83.78
CA HIS A 1 -21.33 37.73 82.47
C HIS A 1 -21.72 36.38 81.88
N SER A 2 -22.86 36.23 81.16
CA SER A 2 -23.13 36.70 79.78
C SER A 2 -22.33 35.93 78.72
N LEU A 3 -22.82 35.48 77.56
CA LEU A 3 -24.10 35.55 76.86
C LEU A 3 -23.88 34.75 75.53
N VAL A 4 -24.77 33.81 75.20
CA VAL A 4 -25.49 33.68 73.90
C VAL A 4 -24.75 33.85 72.55
N ARG A 5 -24.72 32.76 71.73
CA ARG A 5 -25.11 32.62 70.28
C ARG A 5 -24.40 31.41 69.64
N SER A 6 -25.10 30.33 69.22
CA SER A 6 -25.86 30.16 67.96
C SER A 6 -25.05 29.54 66.78
N ARG A 7 -25.53 28.37 66.33
CA ARG A 7 -25.62 27.83 64.94
C ARG A 7 -24.40 27.27 64.17
N MET A 8 -24.62 26.00 63.77
CA MET A 8 -24.38 25.36 62.46
C MET A 8 -22.95 25.02 61.99
N GLY A 9 -22.75 23.75 61.59
CA GLY A 9 -21.53 23.28 60.92
C GLY A 9 -21.60 21.85 60.34
N LYS A 10 -22.23 21.73 59.17
CA LYS A 10 -22.25 20.65 58.14
C LYS A 10 -21.20 19.51 58.24
N LYS A 11 -21.65 18.25 58.23
CA LYS A 11 -20.88 17.07 57.76
C LYS A 11 -21.31 16.68 56.34
N GLY A 12 -20.44 16.93 55.36
CA GLY A 12 -20.65 16.58 53.95
C GLY A 12 -20.34 15.10 53.66
N ARG A 13 -21.36 14.33 53.25
CA ARG A 13 -21.20 13.01 52.60
C ARG A 13 -20.81 13.22 51.13
N LYS A 14 -19.62 12.76 50.75
CA LYS A 14 -19.17 12.67 49.35
C LYS A 14 -20.08 11.69 48.58
N ARG A 15 -20.86 12.20 47.62
CA ARG A 15 -21.63 11.40 46.66
C ARG A 15 -20.67 10.77 45.64
N LYS A 16 -20.47 9.44 45.72
CA LYS A 16 -19.89 8.64 44.63
C LYS A 16 -21.01 8.22 43.68
N GLY A 17 -21.36 9.08 42.73
CA GLY A 17 -22.19 8.72 41.58
C GLY A 17 -21.28 8.24 40.44
N VAL A 18 -20.86 6.98 40.47
CA VAL A 18 -20.25 6.34 39.30
C VAL A 18 -21.38 5.61 38.59
N ILE A 19 -21.75 6.10 37.42
CA ILE A 19 -22.78 5.50 36.59
C ILE A 19 -22.17 4.24 35.95
N GLU A 20 -22.41 3.07 36.56
CA GLU A 20 -22.14 1.78 35.91
C GLU A 20 -23.25 1.55 34.88
N ILE A 21 -23.03 1.90 33.60
CA ILE A 21 -23.88 1.51 32.48
C ILE A 21 -22.99 0.84 31.41
N GLY A 22 -23.48 -0.26 30.83
CA GLY A 22 -22.78 -1.15 29.89
C GLY A 22 -22.99 -2.63 30.22
N ASP A 23 -22.38 -3.56 29.47
CA ASP A 23 -22.58 -5.02 29.62
C ASP A 23 -22.35 -5.56 31.04
N ALA A 24 -21.44 -4.95 31.80
CA ALA A 24 -21.19 -5.30 33.20
C ALA A 24 -22.36 -4.90 34.11
N ALA A 25 -22.93 -3.71 33.88
CA ALA A 25 -24.12 -3.25 34.57
C ALA A 25 -25.34 -4.07 34.15
N ALA A 26 -25.50 -4.39 32.86
CA ALA A 26 -26.58 -5.24 32.37
C ALA A 26 -26.53 -6.64 32.96
N LYS A 27 -25.33 -7.25 33.10
CA LYS A 27 -25.15 -8.56 33.77
C LYS A 27 -25.48 -8.49 35.26
N LYS A 28 -25.08 -7.42 35.95
CA LYS A 28 -25.35 -7.20 37.38
C LYS A 28 -26.84 -6.91 37.61
N LEU A 29 -27.46 -6.08 36.78
CA LEU A 29 -28.90 -5.78 36.80
C LEU A 29 -29.71 -7.04 36.50
N LYS A 30 -29.32 -7.85 35.51
CA LYS A 30 -29.97 -9.11 35.18
C LYS A 30 -29.89 -10.10 36.34
N LYS A 31 -28.73 -10.20 37.00
CA LYS A 31 -28.53 -11.04 38.19
C LYS A 31 -29.36 -10.53 39.38
N ASP A 32 -29.44 -9.22 39.58
CA ASP A 32 -30.25 -8.60 40.63
C ASP A 32 -31.75 -8.73 40.39
N LEU A 33 -32.20 -8.62 39.14
CA LEU A 33 -33.60 -8.80 38.71
C LEU A 33 -34.07 -10.25 38.92
N LEU A 34 -33.18 -11.22 38.70
CA LEU A 34 -33.42 -12.63 38.97
C LEU A 34 -33.58 -12.95 40.47
N ILE A 35 -32.91 -12.18 41.34
CA ILE A 35 -32.87 -12.47 42.79
C ILE A 35 -33.92 -11.67 43.58
N ASN A 36 -34.10 -10.38 43.26
CA ASN A 36 -34.88 -9.45 44.10
C ASN A 36 -36.23 -9.04 43.47
N GLY A 37 -36.54 -9.54 42.28
CA GLY A 37 -37.73 -9.17 41.53
C GLY A 37 -37.65 -7.76 40.90
N PRO A 38 -38.40 -7.51 39.82
CA PRO A 38 -38.24 -6.31 39.00
C PRO A 38 -38.57 -4.99 39.73
N ALA A 39 -39.59 -4.95 40.58
CA ALA A 39 -40.02 -3.74 41.27
C ALA A 39 -38.98 -3.19 42.26
N VAL A 40 -38.35 -4.08 43.04
CA VAL A 40 -37.36 -3.69 44.07
C VAL A 40 -36.07 -3.21 43.43
N VAL A 41 -35.65 -3.84 42.34
CA VAL A 41 -34.45 -3.44 41.61
C VAL A 41 -34.67 -2.11 40.90
N CYS A 42 -35.83 -1.88 40.28
CA CYS A 42 -36.17 -0.59 39.68
C CYS A 42 -36.17 0.53 40.72
N ALA A 43 -36.80 0.35 41.88
CA ALA A 43 -36.83 1.35 42.95
C ALA A 43 -35.43 1.66 43.51
N ARG A 44 -34.57 0.63 43.64
CA ARG A 44 -33.18 0.80 44.07
C ARG A 44 -32.35 1.59 43.05
N VAL A 45 -32.45 1.23 41.77
CA VAL A 45 -31.72 1.90 40.68
C VAL A 45 -32.19 3.34 40.53
N GLN A 46 -33.50 3.61 40.62
CA GLN A 46 -34.05 4.97 40.61
C GLN A 46 -33.52 5.82 41.76
N LYS A 47 -33.41 5.24 42.97
CA LYS A 47 -32.87 5.90 44.16
C LYS A 47 -31.35 6.13 44.08
N GLU A 48 -30.61 5.19 43.50
CA GLU A 48 -29.15 5.28 43.32
C GLU A 48 -28.74 6.25 42.21
N GLN A 49 -29.52 6.34 41.13
CA GLN A 49 -29.28 7.22 39.98
C GLN A 49 -29.90 8.63 40.14
N GLY A 50 -30.63 8.87 41.24
CA GLY A 50 -31.28 10.17 41.47
C GLY A 50 -32.43 10.46 40.51
N LEU A 51 -33.07 9.42 39.96
CA LEU A 51 -34.20 9.51 39.03
C LEU A 51 -35.55 9.56 39.77
N GLN A 52 -35.59 10.04 41.01
CA GLN A 52 -36.86 10.34 41.68
C GLN A 52 -37.39 11.69 41.19
N ILE A 53 -37.93 11.69 39.98
CA ILE A 53 -38.79 12.77 39.52
C ILE A 53 -40.18 12.41 40.05
N GLY A 54 -40.59 13.03 41.17
CA GLY A 54 -41.79 12.67 41.94
C GLY A 54 -43.11 12.67 41.17
N ASP A 55 -43.13 13.21 39.95
CA ASP A 55 -44.32 13.36 39.12
C ASP A 55 -44.28 12.54 37.81
N PHE A 56 -43.21 11.76 37.57
CA PHE A 56 -43.00 11.14 36.26
C PHE A 56 -43.88 9.91 36.01
N GLU A 57 -44.12 9.08 37.01
CA GLU A 57 -45.02 7.91 36.91
C GLU A 57 -46.48 8.32 36.64
N PRO A 58 -47.09 9.26 37.42
CA PRO A 58 -48.43 9.76 37.11
C PRO A 58 -48.55 10.39 35.72
N MET A 59 -47.51 11.08 35.25
CA MET A 59 -47.48 11.66 33.90
C MET A 59 -47.42 10.59 32.81
N LEU A 60 -46.64 9.52 33.00
CA LEU A 60 -46.58 8.41 32.04
C LEU A 60 -47.91 7.67 31.96
N ASP A 61 -48.58 7.45 33.10
CA ASP A 61 -49.89 6.82 33.13
C ASP A 61 -50.97 7.70 32.47
N PHE A 62 -50.88 9.02 32.64
CA PHE A 62 -51.76 9.97 31.95
C PHE A 62 -51.52 9.98 30.42
N LEU A 63 -50.25 9.86 30.00
CA LEU A 63 -49.86 9.81 28.59
C LEU A 63 -50.29 8.51 27.90
N ASP A 64 -50.29 7.40 28.63
CA ASP A 64 -50.83 6.13 28.16
C ASP A 64 -52.35 6.19 27.92
N VAL A 65 -53.08 6.85 28.83
CA VAL A 65 -54.52 7.08 28.69
C VAL A 65 -54.83 7.95 27.46
N LEU A 66 -53.92 8.87 27.11
CA LEU A 66 -54.00 9.68 25.89
C LEU A 66 -53.59 8.92 24.62
N GLY A 67 -53.28 7.62 24.71
CA GLY A 67 -52.97 6.75 23.57
C GLY A 67 -51.54 6.94 23.02
N ALA A 68 -50.67 7.66 23.72
CA ALA A 68 -49.28 7.82 23.31
C ALA A 68 -48.45 6.60 23.74
N SER A 69 -47.77 5.95 22.81
CA SER A 69 -46.83 4.88 23.14
C SER A 69 -45.67 5.43 23.97
N ARG A 70 -45.44 4.85 25.16
CA ARG A 70 -44.29 5.18 26.02
C ARG A 70 -42.97 5.21 25.25
N ALA A 71 -42.78 4.29 24.29
CA ALA A 71 -41.59 4.23 23.45
C ALA A 71 -41.39 5.51 22.61
N ALA A 72 -42.46 6.03 21.99
CA ALA A 72 -42.41 7.26 21.21
C ALA A 72 -42.06 8.48 22.08
N ILE A 73 -42.51 8.51 23.33
CA ILE A 73 -42.21 9.59 24.29
C ILE A 73 -40.73 9.55 24.68
N PHE A 74 -40.20 8.36 24.97
CA PHE A 74 -38.78 8.20 25.28
C PHE A 74 -37.87 8.51 24.08
N GLU A 75 -38.27 8.15 22.85
CA GLU A 75 -37.56 8.56 21.63
C GLU A 75 -37.54 10.07 21.44
N GLN A 76 -38.67 10.75 21.67
CA GLN A 76 -38.74 12.21 21.61
C GLN A 76 -37.92 12.89 22.72
N MET A 77 -37.95 12.36 23.95
CA MET A 77 -37.10 12.85 25.03
C MET A 77 -35.63 12.67 24.69
N MET A 78 -35.22 11.50 24.20
CA MET A 78 -33.85 11.24 23.76
C MET A 78 -33.41 12.18 22.65
N THR A 79 -34.30 12.50 21.70
CA THR A 79 -34.04 13.46 20.63
C THR A 79 -33.85 14.87 21.18
N LYS A 80 -34.71 15.32 22.11
CA LYS A 80 -34.57 16.63 22.78
C LYS A 80 -33.31 16.73 23.63
N VAL A 81 -32.96 15.68 24.36
CA VAL A 81 -31.71 15.61 25.14
C VAL A 81 -30.50 15.66 24.22
N ARG A 82 -30.50 14.90 23.12
CA ARG A 82 -29.46 14.94 22.10
C ARG A 82 -29.29 16.34 21.53
N GLU A 83 -30.37 16.99 21.12
CA GLU A 83 -30.32 18.35 20.58
C GLU A 83 -29.82 19.37 21.60
N LYS A 84 -30.22 19.24 22.87
CA LYS A 84 -29.77 20.12 23.94
C LYS A 84 -28.26 19.94 24.20
N LEU A 85 -27.79 18.69 24.26
CA LEU A 85 -26.36 18.39 24.41
C LEU A 85 -25.54 18.89 23.21
N ILE A 86 -26.04 18.72 21.99
CA ILE A 86 -25.38 19.26 20.78
C ILE A 86 -25.32 20.80 20.84
N ARG A 87 -26.40 21.46 21.28
CA ARG A 87 -26.42 22.92 21.47
C ARG A 87 -25.41 23.38 22.52
N GLU A 88 -25.37 22.70 23.66
CA GLU A 88 -24.40 22.99 24.73
C GLU A 88 -22.96 22.75 24.26
N ILE A 89 -22.69 21.72 23.47
CA ILE A 89 -21.36 21.47 22.88
C ILE A 89 -20.95 22.56 21.90
N LYS A 90 -21.90 23.08 21.10
CA LYS A 90 -21.63 24.16 20.15
C LYS A 90 -21.25 25.47 20.85
N THR A 91 -21.80 25.73 22.02
CA THR A 91 -21.50 26.93 22.82
C THR A 91 -20.40 26.71 23.86
N ALA A 92 -20.03 25.47 24.15
CA ALA A 92 -19.04 25.11 25.15
C ALA A 92 -17.60 25.46 24.75
N ASP A 93 -16.79 25.63 25.78
CA ASP A 93 -15.35 25.80 25.70
C ASP A 93 -14.62 24.45 25.63
N GLU A 94 -13.36 24.43 25.18
CA GLU A 94 -12.64 23.19 24.83
C GLU A 94 -12.50 22.19 26.00
N GLU A 95 -12.39 22.69 27.25
CA GLU A 95 -12.34 21.85 28.46
C GLU A 95 -13.71 21.25 28.84
N GLN A 96 -14.79 21.99 28.59
CA GLN A 96 -16.15 21.51 28.85
C GLN A 96 -16.53 20.44 27.82
N ALA A 97 -16.13 20.62 26.56
CA ALA A 97 -16.26 19.60 25.52
C ALA A 97 -15.50 18.32 25.89
N LYS A 98 -14.30 18.41 26.46
CA LYS A 98 -13.54 17.24 26.98
C LYS A 98 -14.29 16.51 28.09
N LYS A 99 -14.92 17.23 29.02
CA LYS A 99 -15.70 16.62 30.11
C LYS A 99 -16.94 15.90 29.58
N ILE A 100 -17.67 16.54 28.64
CA ILE A 100 -18.85 15.96 27.99
C ILE A 100 -18.46 14.73 27.15
N PHE A 101 -17.33 14.78 26.45
CA PHE A 101 -16.81 13.65 25.70
C PHE A 101 -16.46 12.47 26.62
N LYS A 102 -15.75 12.73 27.74
CA LYS A 102 -15.42 11.69 28.73
C LYS A 102 -16.67 11.06 29.36
N SER A 103 -17.72 11.84 29.61
CA SER A 103 -18.98 11.31 30.16
C SER A 103 -19.84 10.61 29.11
N ALA A 104 -19.76 10.99 27.84
CA ALA A 104 -20.49 10.36 26.73
C ALA A 104 -19.81 9.08 26.22
N LEU A 105 -18.51 8.91 26.43
CA LEU A 105 -17.72 7.77 25.94
C LEU A 105 -18.22 6.37 26.37
N PRO A 106 -18.75 6.17 27.59
CA PRO A 106 -19.34 4.88 27.97
C PRO A 106 -20.61 4.55 27.18
N TYR A 107 -21.27 5.55 26.58
CA TYR A 107 -22.60 5.42 25.97
C TYR A 107 -22.58 5.39 24.44
N VAL A 108 -21.41 5.31 23.80
CA VAL A 108 -21.34 5.41 22.33
C VAL A 108 -21.93 4.17 21.63
N SER A 109 -22.14 3.05 22.35
CA SER A 109 -22.91 1.91 21.84
C SER A 109 -24.38 2.28 21.55
N CYS A 110 -24.92 3.30 22.20
CA CYS A 110 -26.25 3.83 21.89
C CYS A 110 -26.19 4.70 20.62
N TYR A 111 -26.92 4.29 19.59
CA TYR A 111 -26.99 4.98 18.29
C TYR A 111 -27.38 6.45 18.43
N GLU A 112 -28.22 6.74 19.43
CA GLU A 112 -28.81 8.03 19.71
C GLU A 112 -27.83 9.05 20.29
N LEU A 113 -26.74 8.59 20.92
CA LEU A 113 -25.74 9.48 21.54
C LEU A 113 -24.49 9.65 20.67
N LYS A 114 -24.37 8.90 19.56
CA LYS A 114 -23.28 9.04 18.59
C LYS A 114 -23.10 10.48 18.06
N PRO A 115 -24.16 11.23 17.71
CA PRO A 115 -24.00 12.61 17.22
C PRO A 115 -23.38 13.56 18.25
N VAL A 116 -23.63 13.33 19.55
CA VAL A 116 -23.07 14.12 20.65
C VAL A 116 -21.55 13.95 20.74
N VAL A 117 -21.08 12.71 20.60
CA VAL A 117 -19.65 12.37 20.59
C VAL A 117 -18.95 12.98 19.37
N HIS A 118 -19.60 12.93 18.20
CA HIS A 118 -19.08 13.53 16.97
C HIS A 118 -18.93 15.05 17.08
N GLU A 119 -19.95 15.75 17.58
CA GLU A 119 -19.91 17.21 17.74
C GLU A 119 -18.88 17.64 18.79
N ALA A 120 -18.75 16.89 19.90
CA ALA A 120 -17.74 17.15 20.92
C ALA A 120 -16.31 17.04 20.36
N LEU A 121 -16.05 16.03 19.53
CA LEU A 121 -14.76 15.86 18.86
C LEU A 121 -14.47 16.97 17.86
N LYS A 122 -15.47 17.44 17.12
CA LYS A 122 -15.33 18.56 16.19
C LYS A 122 -14.95 19.85 16.94
N ARG A 123 -15.52 20.07 18.13
CA ARG A 123 -15.21 21.24 18.97
C ARG A 123 -13.80 21.20 19.58
N MET A 124 -13.30 20.01 19.94
CA MET A 124 -11.92 19.79 20.43
C MET A 124 -10.85 19.82 19.32
N GLY A 125 -11.17 20.38 18.15
CA GLY A 125 -10.26 20.42 17.00
C GLY A 125 -9.85 19.04 16.48
N GLY A 126 -10.63 17.99 16.77
CA GLY A 126 -10.32 16.61 16.41
C GLY A 126 -9.30 15.92 17.33
N THR A 127 -8.93 16.53 18.46
CA THR A 127 -7.94 15.96 19.39
C THR A 127 -8.58 15.01 20.40
N VAL A 128 -8.24 13.72 20.32
CA VAL A 128 -8.69 12.71 21.29
C VAL A 128 -7.74 12.71 22.49
N PRO A 129 -8.25 12.80 23.74
CA PRO A 129 -7.40 12.69 24.92
C PRO A 129 -6.66 11.34 24.99
N ALA A 130 -5.36 11.35 25.34
CA ALA A 130 -4.51 10.17 25.39
C ALA A 130 -5.05 9.03 26.29
N GLU A 131 -5.70 9.39 27.40
CA GLU A 131 -6.37 8.43 28.31
C GLU A 131 -7.48 7.61 27.64
N VAL A 132 -8.10 8.18 26.61
CA VAL A 132 -9.17 7.55 25.85
C VAL A 132 -8.58 6.64 24.77
N ILE A 133 -7.49 7.07 24.13
CA ILE A 133 -6.77 6.28 23.11
C ILE A 133 -6.32 4.93 23.66
N ALA A 134 -5.77 4.90 24.88
CA ALA A 134 -5.35 3.67 25.54
C ALA A 134 -6.51 2.69 25.83
N LYS A 135 -7.74 3.19 26.00
CA LYS A 135 -8.93 2.38 26.29
C LYS A 135 -9.65 1.87 25.04
N PHE A 136 -9.28 2.32 23.84
CA PHE A 136 -9.94 1.95 22.59
C PHE A 136 -9.68 0.50 22.16
N THR A 137 -8.58 -0.12 22.60
CA THR A 137 -8.08 -1.42 22.09
C THR A 137 -9.02 -2.60 22.39
N GLU A 138 -9.80 -2.55 23.47
CA GLU A 138 -10.59 -3.71 23.94
C GLU A 138 -12.11 -3.54 23.89
N LYS A 139 -12.66 -2.34 24.14
CA LYS A 139 -14.12 -2.14 24.36
C LYS A 139 -14.86 -1.39 23.25
N TYR A 140 -14.15 -0.69 22.38
CA TYR A 140 -14.76 0.33 21.52
C TYR A 140 -14.44 0.13 20.03
N ARG A 141 -14.21 -1.12 19.62
CA ARG A 141 -13.85 -1.50 18.24
C ARG A 141 -14.84 -0.98 17.20
N ASP A 142 -16.14 -1.07 17.47
CA ASP A 142 -17.19 -0.65 16.53
C ASP A 142 -17.31 0.87 16.39
N LEU A 143 -16.68 1.63 17.30
CA LEU A 143 -16.70 3.09 17.27
C LEU A 143 -15.73 3.67 16.26
N GLU A 144 -14.73 2.90 15.81
CA GLU A 144 -13.71 3.38 14.88
C GLU A 144 -14.35 3.96 13.61
N HIS A 145 -15.35 3.29 13.03
CA HIS A 145 -16.01 3.73 11.79
C HIS A 145 -16.85 5.00 11.96
N HIS A 146 -17.23 5.36 13.18
CA HIS A 146 -18.09 6.51 13.47
C HIS A 146 -17.31 7.76 13.88
N LEU A 147 -15.99 7.63 14.07
CA LEU A 147 -15.12 8.75 14.42
C LEU A 147 -14.74 9.59 13.19
N PRO A 148 -14.59 10.92 13.35
CA PRO A 148 -14.02 11.78 12.33
C PRO A 148 -12.65 11.25 11.86
N PRO A 149 -12.25 11.46 10.59
CA PRO A 149 -10.99 10.95 10.04
C PRO A 149 -9.76 11.41 10.83
N GLN A 150 -9.74 12.63 11.35
CA GLN A 150 -8.64 13.13 12.18
C GLN A 150 -8.50 12.37 13.51
N ALA A 151 -9.61 12.09 14.18
CA ALA A 151 -9.63 11.33 15.44
C ALA A 151 -9.18 9.87 15.21
N ARG A 152 -9.63 9.25 14.10
CA ARG A 152 -9.17 7.91 13.70
C ARG A 152 -7.67 7.85 13.48
N ARG A 153 -7.10 8.83 12.76
CA ARG A 153 -5.66 8.91 12.52
C ARG A 153 -4.86 9.04 13.81
N GLN A 154 -5.30 9.87 14.76
CA GLN A 154 -4.63 9.97 16.06
C GLN A 154 -4.64 8.64 16.83
N ILE A 155 -5.76 7.93 16.82
CA ILE A 155 -5.84 6.60 17.44
C ILE A 155 -4.88 5.63 16.73
N TRP A 156 -4.85 5.61 15.40
CA TRP A 156 -3.96 4.74 14.64
C TRP A 156 -2.47 5.11 14.76
N GLU A 157 -2.15 6.38 15.04
CA GLU A 157 -0.79 6.85 15.25
C GLU A 157 -0.23 6.33 16.57
N GLU A 158 -1.02 6.44 17.64
CA GLU A 158 -0.64 6.09 19.00
C GLU A 158 -0.87 4.61 19.33
N ASN A 159 -1.85 3.97 18.70
CA ASN A 159 -2.10 2.52 18.80
C ASN A 159 -1.64 1.81 17.52
N ASP A 160 -0.47 1.19 17.59
CA ASP A 160 0.14 0.45 16.48
C ASP A 160 -0.75 -0.68 15.95
N GLU A 161 -1.39 -1.46 16.82
CA GLU A 161 -2.18 -2.62 16.42
C GLU A 161 -3.39 -2.23 15.56
N CYS A 162 -4.15 -1.22 15.99
CA CYS A 162 -5.32 -0.76 15.25
C CYS A 162 -4.94 -0.17 13.88
N GLY A 163 -3.93 0.70 13.85
CA GLY A 163 -3.45 1.31 12.62
C GLY A 163 -2.89 0.31 11.62
N VAL A 164 -2.03 -0.60 12.10
CA VAL A 164 -1.44 -1.67 11.30
C VAL A 164 -2.52 -2.61 10.76
N ARG A 165 -3.50 -3.00 11.59
CA ARG A 165 -4.61 -3.87 11.16
C ARG A 165 -5.43 -3.21 10.05
N ARG A 166 -5.83 -1.95 10.21
CA ARG A 166 -6.62 -1.24 9.19
C ARG A 166 -5.85 -1.11 7.88
N LEU A 167 -4.57 -0.70 7.94
CA LEU A 167 -3.72 -0.59 6.76
C LEU A 167 -3.50 -1.94 6.09
N ASN A 168 -3.24 -3.00 6.85
CA ASN A 168 -3.01 -4.34 6.31
C ASN A 168 -4.27 -4.89 5.60
N LEU A 169 -5.46 -4.66 6.16
CA LEU A 169 -6.72 -5.02 5.50
C LEU A 169 -6.88 -4.33 4.14
N LEU A 170 -6.59 -3.03 4.06
CA LEU A 170 -6.68 -2.27 2.82
C LEU A 170 -5.62 -2.70 1.80
N ILE A 171 -4.38 -2.89 2.24
CA ILE A 171 -3.28 -3.37 1.39
C ILE A 171 -3.60 -4.76 0.85
N THR A 172 -4.08 -5.67 1.69
CA THR A 172 -4.47 -7.03 1.28
C THR A 172 -5.60 -6.98 0.24
N ARG A 173 -6.60 -6.11 0.45
CA ARG A 173 -7.69 -5.91 -0.52
C ARG A 173 -7.17 -5.36 -1.85
N TYR A 174 -6.26 -4.40 -1.83
CA TYR A 174 -5.61 -3.90 -3.06
C TYR A 174 -4.86 -5.03 -3.78
N VAL A 175 -4.04 -5.79 -3.05
CA VAL A 175 -3.27 -6.90 -3.62
C VAL A 175 -4.18 -7.94 -4.24
N GLN A 176 -5.27 -8.34 -3.58
CA GLN A 176 -6.23 -9.31 -4.12
C GLN A 176 -6.92 -8.80 -5.40
N GLN A 177 -7.29 -7.53 -5.46
CA GLN A 177 -7.89 -6.93 -6.65
C GLN A 177 -6.93 -6.86 -7.84
N HIS A 178 -5.64 -6.60 -7.58
CA HIS A 178 -4.64 -6.43 -8.63
C HIS A 178 -3.88 -7.72 -8.98
N ALA A 179 -3.84 -8.73 -8.10
CA ALA A 179 -3.27 -10.05 -8.37
C ALA A 179 -4.06 -10.82 -9.42
N THR A 180 -5.39 -10.65 -9.46
CA THR A 180 -6.26 -11.26 -10.50
C THR A 180 -6.19 -10.53 -11.85
N SER A 181 -5.61 -9.33 -11.89
CA SER A 181 -5.42 -8.53 -13.11
C SER A 181 -4.06 -8.79 -13.80
N HIS A 182 -3.36 -9.86 -13.43
CA HIS A 182 -2.10 -10.26 -14.08
C HIS A 182 -2.27 -10.67 -15.55
N ASP A 183 -3.51 -10.84 -16.00
CA ASP A 183 -3.90 -11.06 -17.39
C ASP A 183 -4.03 -9.68 -18.07
N GLY A 184 -3.14 -9.37 -19.02
CA GLY A 184 -2.85 -8.03 -19.59
C GLY A 184 -3.99 -7.27 -20.28
N LYS A 185 -5.25 -7.59 -19.99
CA LYS A 185 -6.39 -6.70 -20.26
C LYS A 185 -6.44 -5.68 -19.13
N LYS A 186 -6.19 -4.40 -19.48
CA LYS A 186 -6.78 -3.29 -18.73
C LYS A 186 -8.24 -3.67 -18.50
N SER A 187 -8.59 -3.98 -17.25
CA SER A 187 -9.97 -4.32 -16.91
C SER A 187 -10.80 -3.07 -17.20
N LYS A 188 -11.36 -3.01 -18.41
CA LYS A 188 -12.51 -2.16 -18.73
C LYS A 188 -13.72 -2.84 -18.07
N LYS A 189 -13.73 -2.91 -16.74
CA LYS A 189 -14.95 -3.13 -15.98
C LYS A 189 -15.24 -1.82 -15.29
N GLY A 190 -16.42 -1.28 -15.59
CA GLY A 190 -16.97 -0.08 -15.00
C GLY A 190 -17.08 -0.17 -13.48
N PRO A 191 -17.58 0.90 -12.85
CA PRO A 191 -17.44 1.15 -11.42
C PRO A 191 -18.14 0.02 -10.64
N SER A 192 -17.35 -0.89 -10.06
CA SER A 192 -17.86 -1.66 -8.93
C SER A 192 -17.93 -0.69 -7.75
N SER A 193 -19.12 -0.57 -7.16
CA SER A 193 -19.56 0.42 -6.16
C SER A 193 -18.74 0.48 -4.85
N ALA A 194 -17.55 -0.09 -4.78
CA ALA A 194 -16.67 -0.01 -3.62
C ALA A 194 -15.50 0.90 -3.95
N ALA A 195 -15.25 1.91 -3.11
CA ALA A 195 -14.15 2.86 -3.28
C ALA A 195 -12.83 2.14 -3.57
N ASP A 196 -12.02 2.74 -4.44
CA ASP A 196 -10.69 2.25 -4.79
C ASP A 196 -9.87 2.12 -3.49
N PRO A 197 -9.37 0.91 -3.13
CA PRO A 197 -8.58 0.72 -1.93
C PRO A 197 -7.38 1.67 -1.84
N LEU A 198 -6.84 2.12 -2.97
CA LEU A 198 -5.76 3.11 -3.01
C LEU A 198 -6.20 4.45 -2.42
N ILE A 199 -7.40 4.92 -2.78
CA ILE A 199 -7.98 6.17 -2.27
C ILE A 199 -8.26 6.00 -0.77
N GLU A 200 -8.82 4.86 -0.35
CA GLU A 200 -9.04 4.60 1.08
C GLU A 200 -7.71 4.58 1.88
N ILE A 201 -6.63 4.02 1.33
CA ILE A 201 -5.30 4.02 1.96
C ILE A 201 -4.76 5.45 2.08
N SER A 202 -4.81 6.22 1.00
CA SER A 202 -4.30 7.59 1.00
C SER A 202 -5.10 8.50 1.94
N GLU A 203 -6.43 8.35 2.01
CA GLU A 203 -7.27 9.04 2.99
C GLU A 203 -7.00 8.59 4.44
N THR A 204 -6.73 7.30 4.65
CA THR A 204 -6.37 6.76 5.96
C THR A 204 -5.06 7.40 6.46
N ILE A 205 -4.06 7.53 5.59
CA ILE A 205 -2.76 8.14 5.92
C ILE A 205 -2.88 9.67 6.05
N GLY A 206 -3.48 10.32 5.05
CA GLY A 206 -3.53 11.77 4.87
C GLY A 206 -2.17 12.45 5.08
N GLY A 207 -2.09 13.35 6.07
CA GLY A 207 -0.86 14.07 6.41
C GLY A 207 0.06 13.40 7.43
N SER A 208 -0.24 12.17 7.88
CA SER A 208 0.52 11.50 8.94
C SER A 208 1.71 10.74 8.39
N PHE A 209 2.93 11.22 8.69
CA PHE A 209 4.16 10.51 8.33
C PHE A 209 4.34 9.21 9.14
N LYS A 210 3.82 9.15 10.38
CA LYS A 210 3.87 7.93 11.20
C LYS A 210 3.07 6.80 10.55
N LEU A 211 1.81 7.07 10.16
CA LEU A 211 0.96 6.08 9.48
C LEU A 211 1.52 5.69 8.12
N TYR A 212 2.07 6.65 7.39
CA TYR A 212 2.77 6.37 6.14
C TYR A 212 3.94 5.40 6.34
N LYS A 213 4.77 5.62 7.36
CA LYS A 213 5.87 4.72 7.70
C LYS A 213 5.39 3.30 8.03
N LYS A 214 4.30 3.15 8.80
CA LYS A 214 3.67 1.85 9.09
C LYS A 214 3.19 1.16 7.80
N ALA A 215 2.56 1.91 6.88
CA ALA A 215 2.13 1.39 5.58
C ALA A 215 3.33 0.93 4.73
N LEU A 216 4.43 1.70 4.73
CA LEU A 216 5.68 1.32 4.06
C LEU A 216 6.25 0.02 4.63
N GLU A 217 6.31 -0.13 5.95
CA GLU A 217 6.81 -1.34 6.60
C GLU A 217 5.99 -2.58 6.23
N LEU A 218 4.66 -2.45 6.16
CA LEU A 218 3.77 -3.53 5.70
C LEU A 218 4.02 -3.90 4.23
N MET A 219 4.15 -2.91 3.35
CA MET A 219 4.45 -3.17 1.93
C MET A 219 5.82 -3.81 1.74
N ARG A 220 6.85 -3.35 2.47
CA ARG A 220 8.20 -3.95 2.44
C ARG A 220 8.16 -5.39 2.91
N SER A 221 7.50 -5.66 4.03
CA SER A 221 7.34 -7.01 4.56
C SER A 221 6.61 -7.89 3.55
N GLY A 222 5.46 -7.44 3.03
CA GLY A 222 4.72 -8.17 2.00
C GLY A 222 5.57 -8.50 0.78
N TYR A 223 6.30 -7.52 0.23
CA TYR A 223 7.18 -7.73 -0.91
C TYR A 223 8.37 -8.67 -0.61
N ALA A 224 9.00 -8.55 0.55
CA ALA A 224 10.14 -9.39 0.94
C ALA A 224 9.77 -10.89 1.07
N HIS A 225 8.51 -11.18 1.43
CA HIS A 225 8.01 -12.55 1.57
C HIS A 225 7.48 -13.13 0.25
N THR A 226 6.74 -12.35 -0.55
CA THR A 226 6.04 -12.86 -1.74
C THR A 226 6.74 -12.56 -3.07
N PHE A 227 7.52 -11.47 -3.13
CA PHE A 227 8.02 -10.86 -4.36
C PHE A 227 6.96 -10.52 -5.40
N ASP A 228 5.73 -10.29 -4.94
CA ASP A 228 4.64 -9.92 -5.83
C ASP A 228 4.86 -8.48 -6.36
N PRO A 229 4.94 -8.28 -7.69
CA PRO A 229 5.10 -6.95 -8.28
C PRO A 229 3.94 -5.99 -7.96
N VAL A 230 2.79 -6.49 -7.48
CA VAL A 230 1.67 -5.65 -7.05
C VAL A 230 2.06 -4.74 -5.88
N PHE A 231 2.98 -5.17 -4.99
CA PHE A 231 3.50 -4.29 -3.93
C PHE A 231 4.36 -3.13 -4.49
N CYS A 232 5.14 -3.39 -5.54
CA CYS A 232 5.90 -2.35 -6.25
C CYS A 232 4.96 -1.32 -6.89
N ARG A 233 3.86 -1.78 -7.46
CA ARG A 233 2.80 -0.94 -8.02
C ARG A 233 2.10 -0.12 -6.95
N LEU A 234 1.63 -0.75 -5.88
CA LEU A 234 0.98 -0.07 -4.77
C LEU A 234 1.88 1.03 -4.18
N ARG A 235 3.17 0.75 -4.02
CA ARG A 235 4.15 1.72 -3.51
C ARG A 235 4.21 2.99 -4.36
N LEU A 236 4.27 2.85 -5.68
CA LEU A 236 4.34 3.99 -6.60
C LEU A 236 2.99 4.70 -6.73
N ASP A 237 1.91 3.94 -6.91
CA ASP A 237 0.55 4.48 -7.02
C ASP A 237 0.17 5.27 -5.76
N LEU A 238 0.56 4.80 -4.57
CA LEU A 238 0.34 5.50 -3.30
C LEU A 238 1.11 6.83 -3.24
N MET A 239 2.37 6.85 -3.67
CA MET A 239 3.13 8.10 -3.72
C MET A 239 2.48 9.12 -4.65
N ILE A 240 2.13 8.68 -5.85
CA ILE A 240 1.50 9.53 -6.85
C ILE A 240 0.17 10.05 -6.29
N SER A 241 -0.65 9.18 -5.69
CA SER A 241 -1.90 9.58 -5.02
C SER A 241 -1.67 10.64 -3.94
N LEU A 242 -0.64 10.49 -3.09
CA LEU A 242 -0.31 11.46 -2.04
C LEU A 242 0.17 12.81 -2.61
N THR A 243 0.82 12.85 -3.77
CA THR A 243 1.22 14.14 -4.40
C THR A 243 0.04 15.01 -4.80
N TYR A 244 -1.09 14.40 -5.18
CA TYR A 244 -2.31 15.12 -5.55
C TYR A 244 -3.16 15.57 -4.36
N GLN A 245 -2.83 15.12 -3.14
CA GLN A 245 -3.58 15.47 -1.94
C GLN A 245 -3.00 16.70 -1.24
N ALA A 246 -3.88 17.63 -0.85
CA ALA A 246 -3.50 18.86 -0.13
C ALA A 246 -2.73 18.62 1.18
N GLN A 247 -2.97 17.49 1.88
CA GLN A 247 -2.25 17.13 3.10
C GLN A 247 -1.02 16.25 2.85
N GLY A 248 -0.84 15.74 1.63
CA GLY A 248 0.22 14.79 1.29
C GLY A 248 1.61 15.42 1.25
N ASP A 249 1.70 16.75 1.13
CA ASP A 249 2.94 17.53 1.13
C ASP A 249 3.84 17.27 2.35
N LYS A 250 3.22 17.01 3.53
CA LYS A 250 3.94 16.71 4.78
C LYS A 250 4.61 15.34 4.78
N VAL A 251 4.10 14.42 3.96
CA VAL A 251 4.55 13.03 3.84
C VAL A 251 5.50 12.89 2.65
N TYR A 252 5.05 13.34 1.48
CA TYR A 252 5.78 13.24 0.21
C TYR A 252 7.16 13.88 0.25
N LYS A 253 7.31 15.07 0.85
CA LYS A 253 8.61 15.78 0.93
C LYS A 253 9.66 15.06 1.79
N LYS A 254 9.22 14.18 2.70
CA LYS A 254 10.11 13.41 3.57
C LYS A 254 10.49 12.05 2.96
N ASP A 255 9.82 11.63 1.89
CA ASP A 255 10.06 10.34 1.26
C ASP A 255 11.21 10.43 0.24
N PRO A 256 12.23 9.57 0.33
CA PRO A 256 13.37 9.57 -0.59
C PRO A 256 12.98 9.16 -2.02
N CYS A 257 11.91 8.39 -2.22
CA CYS A 257 11.41 7.97 -3.53
C CYS A 257 10.46 8.99 -4.18
N SER A 258 10.28 10.18 -3.59
CA SER A 258 9.38 11.23 -4.12
C SER A 258 9.75 11.64 -5.54
N GLN A 259 11.03 11.97 -5.75
CA GLN A 259 11.56 12.29 -7.06
C GLN A 259 11.39 11.13 -8.05
N LEU A 260 11.52 9.88 -7.58
CA LEU A 260 11.32 8.70 -8.41
C LEU A 260 9.86 8.60 -8.88
N ALA A 261 8.89 8.82 -8.00
CA ALA A 261 7.47 8.80 -8.36
C ALA A 261 7.13 9.81 -9.47
N THR A 262 7.62 11.05 -9.37
CA THR A 262 7.44 12.08 -10.42
C THR A 262 8.07 11.65 -11.75
N ILE A 263 9.29 11.11 -11.71
CA ILE A 263 9.98 10.64 -12.92
C ILE A 263 9.20 9.49 -13.57
N VAL A 264 8.70 8.55 -12.76
CA VAL A 264 7.96 7.37 -13.23
C VAL A 264 6.64 7.78 -13.85
N GLU A 265 5.89 8.68 -13.22
CA GLU A 265 4.63 9.18 -13.76
C GLU A 265 4.81 9.85 -15.12
N ALA A 266 5.81 10.73 -15.25
CA ALA A 266 6.15 11.35 -16.53
C ALA A 266 6.59 10.32 -17.59
N SER A 267 7.31 9.28 -17.17
CA SER A 267 7.79 8.21 -18.05
C SER A 267 6.66 7.31 -18.54
N PHE A 268 5.67 7.02 -17.69
CA PHE A 268 4.48 6.24 -18.05
C PHE A 268 3.58 7.01 -19.01
N LYS A 269 3.38 8.31 -18.77
CA LYS A 269 2.58 9.18 -19.65
C LYS A 269 3.16 9.27 -21.06
N ASN A 270 4.49 9.34 -21.16
CA ASN A 270 5.21 9.45 -22.44
C ASN A 270 5.64 8.09 -23.02
N ASN A 271 5.44 6.98 -22.28
CA ASN A 271 5.91 5.64 -22.63
C ASN A 271 7.41 5.57 -23.02
N GLN A 272 8.22 6.45 -22.43
CA GLN A 272 9.66 6.60 -22.70
C GLN A 272 10.36 7.15 -21.45
N ILE A 273 11.64 6.81 -21.27
CA ILE A 273 12.48 7.37 -20.22
C ILE A 273 13.57 8.27 -20.82
N SER A 274 13.59 9.54 -20.42
CA SER A 274 14.54 10.51 -20.94
C SER A 274 15.94 10.32 -20.36
N ALA A 275 16.96 10.90 -21.01
CA ALA A 275 18.33 10.89 -20.49
C ALA A 275 18.45 11.62 -19.15
N THR A 276 17.68 12.69 -18.96
CA THR A 276 17.63 13.46 -17.72
C THR A 276 17.02 12.64 -16.59
N SER A 277 15.93 11.92 -16.86
CA SER A 277 15.30 11.01 -15.90
C SER A 277 16.26 9.93 -15.40
N VAL A 278 16.96 9.24 -16.30
CA VAL A 278 17.97 8.24 -15.94
C VAL A 278 19.06 8.83 -15.03
N LYS A 279 19.60 9.99 -15.40
CA LYS A 279 20.63 10.68 -14.62
C LYS A 279 20.12 11.06 -13.23
N SER A 280 18.87 11.53 -13.13
CA SER A 280 18.24 11.87 -11.85
C SER A 280 18.02 10.64 -10.97
N ILE A 281 17.58 9.50 -11.53
CA ILE A 281 17.45 8.24 -10.79
C ILE A 281 18.83 7.77 -10.30
N ALA A 282 19.86 7.80 -11.14
CA ALA A 282 21.21 7.42 -10.75
C ALA A 282 21.78 8.33 -9.64
N LYS A 283 21.49 9.63 -9.69
CA LYS A 283 21.82 10.58 -8.61
C LYS A 283 21.06 10.28 -7.32
N LEU A 284 19.78 9.95 -7.40
CA LEU A 284 18.97 9.57 -6.24
C LEU A 284 19.56 8.33 -5.55
N ILE A 285 19.90 7.30 -6.32
CA ILE A 285 20.55 6.10 -5.80
C ILE A 285 21.88 6.44 -5.10
N ALA A 286 22.66 7.37 -5.68
CA ALA A 286 23.94 7.78 -5.11
C ALA A 286 23.82 8.65 -3.84
N SER A 287 22.73 9.42 -3.71
CA SER A 287 22.48 10.27 -2.54
C SER A 287 22.00 9.49 -1.32
N VAL A 288 21.43 8.30 -1.50
CA VAL A 288 21.06 7.42 -0.38
C VAL A 288 22.33 6.98 0.38
N PRO A 289 22.37 7.10 1.72
CA PRO A 289 23.48 6.63 2.52
C PRO A 289 23.72 5.12 2.35
N ALA A 290 24.97 4.69 2.51
CA ALA A 290 25.30 3.26 2.44
C ALA A 290 24.56 2.50 3.55
N ASN A 291 24.12 1.27 3.25
CA ASN A 291 23.42 0.38 4.17
C ASN A 291 22.09 0.93 4.72
N HIS A 292 21.48 1.90 4.03
CA HIS A 292 20.23 2.52 4.45
C HIS A 292 19.00 1.83 3.82
N PRO A 293 17.93 1.52 4.59
CA PRO A 293 16.73 0.84 4.09
C PRO A 293 16.01 1.54 2.92
N ALA A 294 16.20 2.85 2.78
CA ALA A 294 15.69 3.62 1.65
C ALA A 294 16.18 3.09 0.29
N LEU A 295 17.35 2.44 0.23
CA LEU A 295 17.81 1.80 -1.00
C LEU A 295 16.89 0.62 -1.40
N GLY A 296 16.36 -0.11 -0.41
CA GLY A 296 15.35 -1.13 -0.60
C GLY A 296 14.04 -0.56 -1.16
N ASP A 297 13.60 0.62 -0.67
CA ASP A 297 12.42 1.30 -1.23
C ASP A 297 12.62 1.70 -2.69
N VAL A 298 13.80 2.25 -3.01
CA VAL A 298 14.15 2.60 -4.39
C VAL A 298 14.18 1.34 -5.27
N ALA A 299 14.78 0.26 -4.79
CA ALA A 299 14.83 -1.02 -5.50
C ALA A 299 13.43 -1.62 -5.74
N MET A 300 12.56 -1.56 -4.73
CA MET A 300 11.17 -2.01 -4.81
C MET A 300 10.39 -1.18 -5.85
N CYS A 301 10.53 0.15 -5.85
CA CYS A 301 9.90 1.01 -6.86
C CYS A 301 10.45 0.74 -8.27
N LEU A 302 11.76 0.57 -8.42
CA LEU A 302 12.40 0.26 -9.71
C LEU A 302 11.94 -1.10 -10.28
N SER A 303 11.58 -2.04 -9.41
CA SER A 303 11.08 -3.36 -9.79
C SER A 303 9.65 -3.36 -10.33
N HIS A 304 9.01 -2.20 -10.48
CA HIS A 304 7.72 -2.10 -11.13
C HIS A 304 7.78 -2.65 -12.58
N PRO A 305 6.88 -3.56 -12.99
CA PRO A 305 6.97 -4.25 -14.29
C PRO A 305 7.06 -3.31 -15.50
N ASP A 306 6.20 -2.27 -15.55
CA ASP A 306 6.22 -1.32 -16.67
C ASP A 306 7.48 -0.44 -16.69
N LEU A 307 8.01 -0.08 -15.51
CA LEU A 307 9.22 0.72 -15.41
C LEU A 307 10.45 -0.09 -15.80
N LYS A 308 10.54 -1.33 -15.32
CA LYS A 308 11.54 -2.31 -15.74
C LYS A 308 11.58 -2.42 -17.26
N LEU A 309 10.42 -2.62 -17.89
CA LEU A 309 10.30 -2.69 -19.35
C LEU A 309 10.78 -1.41 -20.06
N LEU A 310 10.47 -0.23 -19.53
CA LEU A 310 10.93 1.05 -20.09
C LEU A 310 12.45 1.21 -19.99
N LEU A 311 13.04 0.85 -18.84
CA LEU A 311 14.49 0.88 -18.62
C LEU A 311 15.21 -0.07 -19.58
N GLU A 312 14.72 -1.30 -19.71
CA GLU A 312 15.27 -2.30 -20.64
C GLU A 312 15.19 -1.83 -22.10
N LYS A 313 14.04 -1.28 -22.52
CA LYS A 313 13.88 -0.68 -23.86
C LYS A 313 14.89 0.43 -24.11
N GLU A 314 15.17 1.26 -23.11
CA GLU A 314 16.11 2.38 -23.26
C GLU A 314 17.54 1.88 -23.44
N VAL A 315 17.96 0.82 -22.74
CA VAL A 315 19.29 0.20 -22.96
C VAL A 315 19.42 -0.28 -24.40
N VAL A 316 18.40 -1.00 -24.89
CA VAL A 316 18.38 -1.52 -26.26
C VAL A 316 18.43 -0.38 -27.29
N LYS A 317 17.67 0.71 -27.06
CA LYS A 317 17.67 1.91 -27.91
C LYS A 317 19.04 2.60 -27.90
N LEU A 318 19.64 2.75 -26.73
CA LEU A 318 20.94 3.37 -26.55
C LEU A 318 22.03 2.59 -27.30
N LEU A 319 22.08 1.26 -27.12
CA LEU A 319 23.06 0.42 -27.83
C LEU A 319 22.89 0.51 -29.34
N GLY A 320 21.66 0.52 -29.86
CA GLY A 320 21.41 0.76 -31.29
C GLY A 320 22.00 2.09 -31.77
N SER A 321 21.74 3.18 -31.05
CA SER A 321 22.29 4.50 -31.40
C SER A 321 23.82 4.58 -31.30
N LEU A 322 24.44 3.80 -30.40
CA LEU A 322 25.88 3.74 -30.23
C LEU A 322 26.54 3.01 -31.40
N VAL A 323 25.91 1.94 -31.90
CA VAL A 323 26.33 1.22 -33.09
C VAL A 323 26.28 2.12 -34.33
N GLU A 324 25.18 2.87 -34.52
CA GLU A 324 25.03 3.84 -35.61
C GLU A 324 26.14 4.91 -35.58
N LYS A 325 26.51 5.37 -34.38
CA LYS A 325 27.57 6.36 -34.16
C LYS A 325 28.98 5.76 -34.10
N LYS A 326 29.14 4.45 -34.29
CA LYS A 326 30.42 3.72 -34.15
C LYS A 326 31.12 4.00 -32.80
N ALA A 327 30.34 4.21 -31.75
CA ALA A 327 30.83 4.55 -30.42
C ALA A 327 30.87 3.31 -29.51
N ILE A 328 31.86 3.26 -28.61
CA ILE A 328 32.05 2.13 -27.69
C ILE A 328 31.16 2.34 -26.45
N PRO A 329 30.31 1.37 -26.05
CA PRO A 329 29.43 1.51 -24.90
C PRO A 329 30.12 2.01 -23.61
N ARG A 330 31.32 1.50 -23.31
CA ARG A 330 32.04 1.81 -22.06
C ARG A 330 32.40 3.28 -21.85
N THR A 331 32.48 4.08 -22.92
CA THR A 331 32.84 5.50 -22.82
C THR A 331 31.63 6.39 -22.54
N PHE A 332 30.40 5.87 -22.73
CA PHE A 332 29.20 6.68 -22.67
C PHE A 332 28.63 6.75 -21.24
N GLN A 333 28.62 7.94 -20.63
CA GLN A 333 28.18 8.10 -19.24
C GLN A 333 26.75 7.61 -19.00
N ARG A 334 25.84 7.79 -19.96
CA ARG A 334 24.44 7.37 -19.82
C ARG A 334 24.29 5.86 -19.66
N ILE A 335 25.15 5.04 -20.30
CA ILE A 335 25.08 3.59 -20.10
C ILE A 335 25.57 3.21 -18.71
N LYS A 336 26.59 3.90 -18.18
CA LYS A 336 27.06 3.70 -16.79
C LYS A 336 25.99 4.08 -15.77
N ASP A 337 25.25 5.15 -16.03
CA ASP A 337 24.14 5.57 -15.17
C ASP A 337 22.99 4.55 -15.23
N LEU A 338 22.61 4.08 -16.43
CA LEU A 338 21.64 2.98 -16.58
C LEU A 338 22.10 1.70 -15.90
N ASP A 339 23.37 1.33 -16.03
CA ASP A 339 23.94 0.13 -15.42
C ASP A 339 23.74 0.13 -13.91
N LYS A 340 24.04 1.26 -13.24
CA LYS A 340 23.79 1.42 -11.79
C LYS A 340 22.32 1.25 -11.42
N VAL A 341 21.41 1.81 -12.22
CA VAL A 341 19.96 1.66 -12.00
C VAL A 341 19.53 0.21 -12.15
N LEU A 342 20.03 -0.48 -13.18
CA LEU A 342 19.74 -1.89 -13.44
C LEU A 342 20.30 -2.82 -12.37
N VAL A 343 21.50 -2.55 -11.83
CA VAL A 343 22.06 -3.32 -10.70
C VAL A 343 21.11 -3.28 -9.51
N VAL A 344 20.58 -2.11 -9.15
CA VAL A 344 19.62 -1.97 -8.04
C VAL A 344 18.31 -2.69 -8.36
N LEU A 345 17.80 -2.54 -9.58
CA LEU A 345 16.57 -3.18 -10.04
C LEU A 345 16.67 -4.71 -9.98
N TYR A 346 17.73 -5.31 -10.54
CA TYR A 346 17.87 -6.77 -10.60
C TYR A 346 18.30 -7.39 -9.26
N LYS A 347 18.98 -6.63 -8.39
CA LYS A 347 19.30 -7.09 -7.03
C LYS A 347 18.19 -6.83 -6.01
N ALA A 348 17.08 -6.18 -6.39
CA ALA A 348 16.00 -5.81 -5.48
C ALA A 348 15.52 -6.98 -4.61
N LYS A 349 15.33 -8.16 -5.21
CA LYS A 349 14.94 -9.39 -4.50
C LYS A 349 15.90 -9.71 -3.35
N HIS A 350 17.19 -9.79 -3.68
CA HIS A 350 18.27 -10.12 -2.74
C HIS A 350 18.43 -9.04 -1.66
N THR A 351 18.43 -7.76 -2.06
CA THR A 351 18.54 -6.62 -1.14
C THR A 351 17.40 -6.58 -0.14
N MET A 352 16.17 -6.90 -0.56
CA MET A 352 15.00 -6.89 0.34
C MET A 352 14.97 -8.09 1.30
N GLN A 353 15.37 -9.27 0.83
CA GLN A 353 15.42 -10.49 1.66
C GLN A 353 16.54 -10.45 2.71
N ASN A 354 17.76 -10.12 2.26
CA ASN A 354 18.95 -10.20 3.09
C ASN A 354 19.25 -8.89 3.82
N GLN A 355 18.43 -7.85 3.60
CA GLN A 355 18.65 -6.49 4.09
C GLN A 355 20.05 -5.94 3.75
N ASP A 356 20.61 -6.40 2.63
CA ASP A 356 21.90 -5.97 2.12
C ASP A 356 21.73 -4.74 1.22
N PHE A 357 21.84 -3.57 1.85
CA PHE A 357 21.71 -2.25 1.20
C PHE A 357 23.08 -1.67 0.79
N ALA A 358 24.00 -2.53 0.32
CA ALA A 358 25.27 -2.09 -0.23
C ALA A 358 25.10 -1.15 -1.43
N LYS A 359 25.98 -0.14 -1.53
CA LYS A 359 25.92 0.82 -2.64
C LYS A 359 26.15 0.11 -3.98
N PRO A 360 25.34 0.41 -5.01
CA PRO A 360 25.49 -0.20 -6.32
C PRO A 360 26.77 0.27 -6.98
N LYS A 361 27.60 -0.69 -7.37
CA LYS A 361 28.77 -0.47 -8.21
C LYS A 361 28.41 -0.81 -9.65
N VAL A 362 29.06 -0.12 -10.59
CA VAL A 362 28.97 -0.46 -12.01
C VAL A 362 29.52 -1.87 -12.20
N GLU A 363 28.81 -2.71 -12.94
CA GLU A 363 29.22 -4.09 -13.18
C GLU A 363 30.19 -4.13 -14.36
N GLU A 364 31.49 -4.28 -14.07
CA GLU A 364 32.55 -4.20 -15.10
C GLU A 364 32.39 -5.27 -16.19
N THR A 365 31.97 -6.48 -15.81
CA THR A 365 31.70 -7.58 -16.74
C THR A 365 30.53 -7.26 -17.68
N ALA A 366 29.47 -6.64 -17.17
CA ALA A 366 28.35 -6.17 -18.00
C ALA A 366 28.83 -5.08 -18.98
N LEU A 367 29.61 -4.12 -18.48
CA LEU A 367 30.00 -2.93 -19.24
C LEU A 367 31.07 -3.21 -20.30
N GLN A 368 32.04 -4.07 -19.99
CA GLN A 368 33.16 -4.37 -20.89
C GLN A 368 32.85 -5.52 -21.85
N VAL A 369 32.15 -6.57 -21.38
CA VAL A 369 31.94 -7.81 -22.13
C VAL A 369 30.53 -7.85 -22.70
N PHE A 370 29.48 -7.74 -21.87
CA PHE A 370 28.09 -7.93 -22.32
C PHE A 370 27.62 -6.85 -23.30
N TYR A 371 27.62 -5.57 -22.89
CA TYR A 371 27.13 -4.49 -23.76
C TYR A 371 27.94 -4.38 -25.06
N THR A 372 29.26 -4.58 -24.98
CA THR A 372 30.13 -4.60 -26.16
C THR A 372 29.77 -5.76 -27.10
N ALA A 373 29.62 -6.98 -26.58
CA ALA A 373 29.24 -8.14 -27.39
C ALA A 373 27.86 -7.96 -28.04
N VAL A 374 26.88 -7.44 -27.31
CA VAL A 374 25.54 -7.16 -27.85
C VAL A 374 25.57 -6.05 -28.89
N ALA A 375 26.32 -4.97 -28.67
CA ALA A 375 26.50 -3.92 -29.66
C ALA A 375 27.17 -4.45 -30.94
N SER A 376 28.19 -5.29 -30.82
CA SER A 376 28.83 -5.96 -31.96
C SER A 376 27.87 -6.88 -32.71
N MET A 377 26.99 -7.62 -32.02
CA MET A 377 25.96 -8.42 -32.68
C MET A 377 24.92 -7.57 -33.43
N ILE A 378 24.55 -6.41 -32.87
CA ILE A 378 23.66 -5.45 -33.56
C ILE A 378 24.37 -4.90 -34.80
N ALA A 379 25.67 -4.58 -34.70
CA ALA A 379 26.49 -4.10 -35.81
C ALA A 379 26.67 -5.17 -36.90
N SER A 380 27.00 -6.41 -36.54
CA SER A 380 27.21 -7.51 -37.49
C SER A 380 25.95 -7.84 -38.28
N LYS A 381 24.77 -7.66 -37.68
CA LYS A 381 23.48 -7.79 -38.37
C LYS A 381 23.21 -6.66 -39.35
N LEU A 382 23.68 -5.45 -39.07
CA LEU A 382 23.58 -4.30 -39.98
C LEU A 382 24.59 -4.38 -41.13
N LEU A 383 25.74 -5.00 -40.90
CA LEU A 383 26.87 -5.07 -41.84
C LEU A 383 26.96 -6.39 -42.62
N GLY A 384 26.17 -7.41 -42.28
CA GLY A 384 26.12 -8.68 -43.02
C GLY A 384 27.37 -9.56 -42.89
N GLU A 385 28.03 -9.56 -41.73
CA GLU A 385 29.36 -10.19 -41.57
C GLU A 385 29.35 -11.69 -41.17
N SER A 386 30.50 -12.34 -41.44
CA SER A 386 30.83 -13.77 -41.40
C SER A 386 30.52 -14.54 -40.07
N PRO A 387 30.15 -15.84 -40.14
CA PRO A 387 29.79 -16.68 -38.98
C PRO A 387 30.86 -16.83 -37.88
N GLU A 388 32.14 -16.59 -38.15
CA GLU A 388 33.23 -16.73 -37.17
C GLU A 388 33.18 -15.65 -36.07
N ILE A 389 32.80 -14.43 -36.45
CA ILE A 389 32.65 -13.28 -35.53
C ILE A 389 31.50 -13.56 -34.55
N VAL A 390 30.41 -14.14 -35.07
CA VAL A 390 29.25 -14.57 -34.27
C VAL A 390 29.64 -15.65 -33.25
N GLN A 391 30.52 -16.57 -33.61
CA GLN A 391 30.98 -17.64 -32.72
C GLN A 391 31.88 -17.13 -31.59
N LYS A 392 32.76 -16.16 -31.88
CA LYS A 392 33.60 -15.47 -30.87
C LYS A 392 32.75 -14.68 -29.87
N HIS A 393 31.76 -13.92 -30.36
CA HIS A 393 30.84 -13.18 -29.50
C HIS A 393 29.95 -14.10 -28.66
N SER A 394 29.56 -15.28 -29.18
CA SER A 394 28.83 -16.28 -28.40
C SER A 394 29.60 -16.78 -27.17
N LYS A 395 30.92 -17.00 -27.29
CA LYS A 395 31.77 -17.40 -26.15
C LYS A 395 31.89 -16.27 -25.10
N GLN A 396 32.07 -15.03 -25.55
CA GLN A 396 32.12 -13.87 -24.66
C GLN A 396 30.79 -13.65 -23.92
N LEU A 397 29.65 -13.81 -24.62
CA LEU A 397 28.33 -13.69 -24.03
C LEU A 397 28.09 -14.76 -22.95
N LYS A 398 28.47 -16.03 -23.21
CA LYS A 398 28.39 -17.12 -22.23
C LYS A 398 29.18 -16.84 -20.95
N ASN A 399 30.39 -16.27 -21.08
CA ASN A 399 31.18 -15.90 -19.90
C ASN A 399 30.55 -14.74 -19.13
N ALA A 400 30.01 -13.73 -19.83
CA ALA A 400 29.31 -12.62 -19.19
C ALA A 400 28.04 -13.08 -18.45
N LEU A 401 27.28 -14.01 -19.04
CA LEU A 401 26.06 -14.57 -18.43
C LEU A 401 26.34 -15.33 -17.13
N LYS A 402 27.51 -15.97 -17.00
CA LYS A 402 27.91 -16.63 -15.75
C LYS A 402 28.22 -15.64 -14.63
N GLN A 403 28.81 -14.50 -14.98
CA GLN A 403 29.40 -13.57 -14.01
C GLN A 403 28.50 -12.38 -13.68
N SER A 404 27.56 -12.02 -14.57
CA SER A 404 26.73 -10.82 -14.45
C SER A 404 25.25 -11.14 -14.32
N ILE A 405 24.59 -10.50 -13.34
CA ILE A 405 23.13 -10.55 -13.21
C ILE A 405 22.48 -9.75 -14.33
N ILE A 406 23.05 -8.58 -14.67
CA ILE A 406 22.54 -7.72 -15.74
C ILE A 406 22.56 -8.46 -17.07
N ALA A 407 23.65 -9.18 -17.39
CA ALA A 407 23.75 -9.95 -18.61
C ALA A 407 22.62 -10.99 -18.72
N ARG A 408 22.32 -11.69 -17.62
CA ARG A 408 21.25 -12.72 -17.59
C ARG A 408 19.88 -12.13 -17.84
N GLU A 409 19.52 -11.09 -17.11
CA GLU A 409 18.18 -10.49 -17.21
C GLU A 409 18.01 -9.66 -18.50
N MET A 410 19.01 -8.87 -18.90
CA MET A 410 18.95 -8.05 -20.13
C MET A 410 18.93 -8.88 -21.41
N THR A 411 19.42 -10.12 -21.39
CA THR A 411 19.34 -11.01 -22.56
C THR A 411 17.88 -11.28 -22.96
N LEU A 412 16.93 -11.25 -22.01
CA LEU A 412 15.51 -11.48 -22.31
C LEU A 412 14.88 -10.39 -23.17
N PRO A 413 15.03 -9.08 -22.86
CA PRO A 413 14.65 -7.99 -23.77
C PRO A 413 15.25 -8.11 -25.18
N PHE A 414 16.51 -8.56 -25.30
CA PHE A 414 17.16 -8.75 -26.60
C PHE A 414 16.55 -9.94 -27.36
N ILE A 415 16.24 -11.05 -26.68
CA ILE A 415 15.48 -12.16 -27.28
C ILE A 415 14.10 -11.68 -27.73
N ALA A 416 13.39 -10.90 -26.90
CA ALA A 416 12.09 -10.36 -27.26
C ALA A 416 12.17 -9.38 -28.45
N ARG A 417 13.25 -8.61 -28.58
CA ARG A 417 13.50 -7.76 -29.76
C ARG A 417 13.84 -8.59 -30.99
N ALA A 418 14.71 -9.59 -30.88
CA ALA A 418 15.05 -10.50 -31.98
C ALA A 418 13.81 -11.25 -32.46
N ALA A 419 12.97 -11.70 -31.52
CA ALA A 419 11.64 -12.22 -31.78
C ALA A 419 10.81 -11.20 -32.55
N ARG A 420 10.65 -9.95 -32.09
CA ARG A 420 9.91 -8.90 -32.84
C ARG A 420 10.39 -8.66 -34.27
N GLN A 421 11.67 -8.88 -34.54
CA GLN A 421 12.28 -8.72 -35.88
C GLN A 421 12.22 -10.00 -36.73
N GLY A 422 11.77 -11.13 -36.18
CA GLY A 422 11.73 -12.43 -36.85
C GLY A 422 13.10 -13.06 -37.09
N ASP A 423 14.08 -12.75 -36.24
CA ASP A 423 15.45 -13.22 -36.36
C ASP A 423 15.66 -14.53 -35.60
N VAL A 424 15.42 -15.64 -36.29
CA VAL A 424 15.51 -17.00 -35.72
C VAL A 424 16.95 -17.35 -35.31
N ASN A 425 17.95 -16.89 -36.07
CA ASN A 425 19.36 -17.14 -35.79
C ASN A 425 19.84 -16.39 -34.54
N GLY A 426 19.43 -15.12 -34.39
CA GLY A 426 19.70 -14.33 -33.19
C GLY A 426 19.06 -14.94 -31.94
N ILE A 427 17.82 -15.42 -32.03
CA ILE A 427 17.13 -16.11 -30.93
C ILE A 427 17.89 -17.39 -30.55
N ARG A 428 18.25 -18.23 -31.53
CA ARG A 428 18.99 -19.47 -31.29
C ARG A 428 20.34 -19.21 -30.63
N LEU A 429 21.08 -18.18 -31.06
CA LEU A 429 22.37 -17.81 -30.48
C LEU A 429 22.22 -17.39 -29.01
N LEU A 430 21.27 -16.48 -28.72
CA LEU A 430 21.04 -15.95 -27.38
C LEU A 430 20.52 -17.03 -26.42
N LEU A 431 19.60 -17.90 -26.85
CA LEU A 431 19.12 -19.03 -26.06
C LEU A 431 20.22 -20.07 -25.80
N THR A 432 21.06 -20.35 -26.80
CA THR A 432 22.21 -21.25 -26.65
C THR A 432 23.25 -20.69 -25.68
N ALA A 433 23.39 -19.36 -25.63
CA ALA A 433 24.26 -18.70 -24.68
C ALA A 433 23.67 -18.67 -23.25
N LEU A 434 22.35 -18.48 -23.13
CA LEU A 434 21.61 -18.46 -21.85
C LEU A 434 21.69 -19.78 -21.09
N GLY A 435 21.72 -20.92 -21.80
CA GLY A 435 21.93 -22.25 -21.19
C GLY A 435 20.92 -22.57 -20.08
N ARG A 436 21.36 -23.31 -19.05
CA ARG A 436 20.58 -23.65 -17.83
C ARG A 436 20.72 -22.63 -16.70
N HIS A 437 21.16 -21.41 -16.98
CA HIS A 437 21.34 -20.44 -15.92
C HIS A 437 19.99 -20.08 -15.28
N GLU A 438 19.97 -19.87 -13.96
CA GLU A 438 18.79 -19.40 -13.23
C GLU A 438 18.39 -18.02 -13.76
N VAL A 439 17.49 -18.04 -14.73
CA VAL A 439 16.72 -16.89 -15.16
C VAL A 439 15.42 -16.95 -14.38
N SER A 440 14.89 -15.79 -13.97
CA SER A 440 13.58 -15.72 -13.33
C SER A 440 12.50 -16.28 -14.29
N THR A 441 12.19 -17.57 -14.18
CA THR A 441 11.38 -18.34 -15.13
C THR A 441 10.01 -17.73 -15.36
N ILE A 442 9.44 -17.16 -14.30
CA ILE A 442 8.12 -16.53 -14.28
C ILE A 442 8.14 -15.21 -15.07
N HIS A 443 9.22 -14.44 -14.97
CA HIS A 443 9.36 -13.16 -15.65
C HIS A 443 9.67 -13.35 -17.15
N PHE A 444 10.51 -14.33 -17.48
CA PHE A 444 10.73 -14.75 -18.86
C PHE A 444 9.43 -15.23 -19.50
N ALA A 445 8.67 -16.12 -18.84
CA ALA A 445 7.39 -16.60 -19.34
C ALA A 445 6.41 -15.45 -19.59
N ASN A 446 6.23 -14.54 -18.63
CA ASN A 446 5.30 -13.42 -18.78
C ASN A 446 5.73 -12.45 -19.90
N HIS A 447 6.99 -12.03 -19.96
CA HIS A 447 7.47 -11.10 -20.98
C HIS A 447 7.49 -11.74 -22.38
N PHE A 448 7.82 -13.02 -22.46
CA PHE A 448 7.86 -13.77 -23.71
C PHE A 448 6.44 -14.02 -24.24
N VAL A 449 5.50 -14.42 -23.37
CA VAL A 449 4.08 -14.58 -23.71
C VAL A 449 3.46 -13.26 -24.17
N ASP A 450 3.73 -12.16 -23.48
CA ASP A 450 3.18 -10.85 -23.84
C ASP A 450 3.72 -10.32 -25.18
N THR A 451 4.91 -10.80 -25.57
CA THR A 451 5.50 -10.55 -26.90
C THR A 451 4.92 -11.47 -27.97
N LEU A 452 4.67 -12.75 -27.64
CA LEU A 452 4.05 -13.75 -28.52
C LEU A 452 2.56 -13.47 -28.79
N SER A 453 1.81 -12.99 -27.79
CA SER A 453 0.39 -12.64 -27.93
C SER A 453 0.17 -11.51 -28.95
N ARG A 454 1.10 -10.56 -29.02
CA ARG A 454 1.11 -9.48 -30.02
C ARG A 454 1.52 -9.98 -31.42
N TRP A 455 2.27 -11.08 -31.50
CA TRP A 455 2.69 -11.74 -32.74
C TRP A 455 1.58 -12.52 -33.43
N ARG A 456 0.68 -13.15 -32.66
CA ARG A 456 -0.52 -13.84 -33.17
C ARG A 456 -1.32 -12.99 -34.17
N LYS A 457 -1.27 -11.65 -34.03
CA LYS A 457 -1.97 -10.71 -34.91
C LYS A 457 -1.17 -10.20 -36.12
N ARG A 458 0.17 -10.33 -36.14
CA ARG A 458 1.03 -9.66 -37.14
C ARG A 458 1.84 -10.59 -38.03
N ALA A 459 2.24 -11.78 -37.56
CA ALA A 459 3.07 -12.71 -38.34
C ALA A 459 2.92 -14.16 -37.82
N PRO A 460 1.84 -14.87 -38.19
CA PRO A 460 1.54 -16.21 -37.65
C PRO A 460 2.58 -17.28 -38.05
N GLU A 461 3.11 -17.25 -39.27
CA GLU A 461 4.04 -18.29 -39.76
C GLU A 461 5.40 -18.27 -39.03
N LYS A 462 5.87 -17.09 -38.63
CA LYS A 462 7.14 -16.96 -37.88
C LYS A 462 6.96 -17.32 -36.40
N LEU A 463 5.73 -17.28 -35.88
CA LEU A 463 5.41 -17.62 -34.50
C LEU A 463 5.73 -19.09 -34.20
N ASP A 464 5.42 -20.00 -35.11
CA ASP A 464 5.63 -21.44 -34.91
C ASP A 464 7.11 -21.83 -34.88
N LEU A 465 7.93 -21.18 -35.72
CA LEU A 465 9.40 -21.34 -35.71
C LEU A 465 10.01 -20.85 -34.40
N VAL A 466 9.62 -19.65 -33.94
CA VAL A 466 10.11 -19.09 -32.67
C VAL A 466 9.64 -19.92 -31.48
N LYS A 467 8.37 -20.37 -31.49
CA LYS A 467 7.80 -21.26 -30.48
C LYS A 467 8.58 -22.57 -30.39
N LYS A 468 8.87 -23.22 -31.53
CA LYS A 468 9.61 -24.48 -31.57
C LYS A 468 11.01 -24.36 -30.97
N GLU A 469 11.73 -23.28 -31.24
CA GLU A 469 13.07 -23.08 -30.68
C GLU A 469 13.05 -22.74 -29.18
N VAL A 470 12.05 -22.01 -28.70
CA VAL A 470 11.92 -21.71 -27.25
C VAL A 470 11.47 -22.93 -26.45
N LEU A 471 10.54 -23.74 -26.97
CA LEU A 471 10.13 -24.99 -26.33
C LEU A 471 11.27 -26.02 -26.29
N LYS A 472 12.09 -26.11 -27.35
CA LYS A 472 13.33 -26.91 -27.34
C LYS A 472 14.33 -26.43 -26.29
N TRP A 473 14.45 -25.13 -26.07
CA TRP A 473 15.31 -24.60 -25.01
C TRP A 473 14.73 -24.88 -23.62
N ALA A 474 13.43 -24.68 -23.42
CA ALA A 474 12.75 -24.90 -22.14
C ALA A 474 12.83 -26.37 -21.68
N SER A 475 12.60 -27.31 -22.60
CA SER A 475 12.76 -28.76 -22.34
C SER A 475 14.20 -29.15 -21.98
N ARG A 476 15.22 -28.59 -22.65
CA ARG A 476 16.64 -28.81 -22.29
C ARG A 476 17.02 -28.28 -20.91
N CYS A 477 16.29 -27.26 -20.44
CA CYS A 477 16.48 -26.65 -19.13
C CYS A 477 15.70 -27.33 -18.01
N GLY A 478 14.87 -28.34 -18.31
CA GLY A 478 14.08 -29.06 -17.30
C GLY A 478 12.93 -28.24 -16.73
N PHE A 479 12.36 -27.30 -17.50
CA PHE A 479 11.16 -26.57 -17.08
C PHE A 479 9.91 -27.41 -17.32
N ASP A 480 9.62 -28.33 -16.41
CA ASP A 480 8.39 -29.12 -16.43
C ASP A 480 7.16 -28.20 -16.24
N GLY A 481 6.15 -28.33 -17.10
CA GLY A 481 4.94 -27.49 -17.08
C GLY A 481 5.04 -26.14 -17.79
N PHE A 482 6.18 -25.79 -18.40
CA PHE A 482 6.29 -24.60 -19.27
C PHE A 482 5.36 -24.71 -20.49
N ASP A 483 5.25 -25.92 -21.06
CA ASP A 483 4.30 -26.23 -22.13
C ASP A 483 2.85 -25.99 -21.70
N GLU A 484 2.49 -26.32 -20.46
CA GLU A 484 1.12 -26.18 -19.95
C GLU A 484 0.77 -24.72 -19.64
N LYS A 485 1.69 -23.94 -19.07
CA LYS A 485 1.50 -22.48 -18.88
C LYS A 485 1.48 -21.73 -20.21
N VAL A 486 2.38 -22.05 -21.13
CA VAL A 486 2.36 -21.47 -22.47
C VAL A 486 1.07 -21.90 -23.20
N ALA A 487 0.67 -23.16 -23.13
CA ALA A 487 -0.58 -23.64 -23.74
C ALA A 487 -1.84 -23.04 -23.10
N GLN A 488 -1.91 -22.89 -21.78
CA GLN A 488 -3.02 -22.23 -21.07
C GLN A 488 -3.13 -20.74 -21.43
N LEU A 489 -2.01 -20.05 -21.67
CA LEU A 489 -2.00 -18.64 -22.10
C LEU A 489 -2.32 -18.46 -23.60
N PHE A 490 -2.29 -19.53 -24.40
CA PHE A 490 -2.63 -19.52 -25.83
C PHE A 490 -4.06 -20.00 -26.14
N ARG A 491 -4.69 -20.76 -25.24
CA ARG A 491 -6.14 -21.02 -25.24
C ARG A 491 -6.87 -19.74 -24.84
#